data_AF-A0A9D1I268-F1
#
_entry.id   AF-A0A9D1I268-F1
#
_cell.length_a   1.000
_cell.length_b   1.000
_cell.length_c   1.000
_cell.angle_alpha   90.00
_cell.angle_beta   90.00
_cell.angle_gamma   90.00
#
_symmetry.space_group_name_H-M   'P 1'
#
loop_
_entity.id
_entity.type
_entity.pdbx_description
1 polymer ?
#
loop_
_entity_poly.entity_id
_entity_poly.type
_entity_poly.pdbx_seq_one_letter_code
_entity_poly.pdbx_strand_id
1 'polypeptide(L)'
;MKRKKIITGLVTAALIMTTMLPAAASASTAGAWAIQMGVDSLGTEDMVCYGNDGRMWRVLSVNGSGGYYMRQYGGQVNSSGAMLMMSLGGLYKTRFNFNNDSDYENSYLRENLTKVTALANQEFFSAAEKEAMLKTFKSEKPNSDINGFKAMNPKVWGDKLFILSAEEMQTYLKNDKIKMMMTEGEIGGWWLRSAFDEYSNWMVDDHGKPARYPASFTTQIVGKNPIWVRPAFNLDKEAVVFISGKNEKSRAGMDEGLTPVSANAGIYGWELTLKDDINSGRGGFRISDKVVRTEEGVSVRYWDAKTGNNEYISAMIRDEYDGVRYYGRVKNLSSGIKSDVVEIKFSDIPMESGYKLYVFNEQYNGNGKTHYTSQIFEVKIPDKVSAPDVDAGVMYGEDIPPEGTSGSAAAAEGASADLSPAGQPDNIKSGGAADTGDNMNPAAWAGALVLAAGAGGVLLYGRRKRRS
;
A
#
# COMPACT_ATOMS: atom_id res chain seq x y z
N MET A 1 26.45 -36.85 71.45
CA MET A 1 26.18 -37.41 70.10
C MET A 1 26.91 -36.57 69.05
N LYS A 2 27.68 -37.26 68.19
CA LYS A 2 28.46 -36.79 67.01
C LYS A 2 27.62 -35.82 66.14
N ARG A 3 28.07 -34.73 65.50
CA ARG A 3 29.27 -34.44 64.65
C ARG A 3 29.48 -32.89 64.62
N LYS A 4 30.69 -32.36 64.85
CA LYS A 4 31.72 -31.88 63.87
C LYS A 4 31.22 -30.78 62.90
N LYS A 5 31.68 -29.51 63.03
CA LYS A 5 32.88 -28.89 62.38
C LYS A 5 32.64 -28.71 60.85
N ILE A 6 32.88 -27.59 60.14
CA ILE A 6 33.94 -26.56 60.21
C ILE A 6 33.78 -25.58 58.99
N ILE A 7 34.13 -24.29 59.17
CA ILE A 7 34.81 -23.31 58.26
C ILE A 7 34.15 -22.78 56.94
N THR A 8 33.91 -21.46 56.98
CA THR A 8 34.25 -20.33 56.06
C THR A 8 34.56 -20.54 54.56
N GLY A 9 33.92 -19.73 53.69
CA GLY A 9 34.35 -19.36 52.32
C GLY A 9 33.33 -18.41 51.65
N LEU A 10 33.61 -17.11 51.53
CA LEU A 10 34.12 -16.39 50.34
C LEU A 10 33.23 -16.43 49.07
N VAL A 11 32.65 -15.26 48.76
CA VAL A 11 32.66 -14.55 47.46
C VAL A 11 31.87 -15.13 46.27
N THR A 12 30.79 -14.39 45.94
CA THR A 12 30.33 -13.93 44.61
C THR A 12 30.16 -14.94 43.47
N ALA A 13 28.90 -15.27 43.16
CA ALA A 13 28.38 -15.43 41.78
C ALA A 13 26.85 -15.67 41.83
N ALA A 14 26.07 -14.59 41.86
CA ALA A 14 24.64 -14.65 41.56
C ALA A 14 24.46 -14.44 40.05
N LEU A 15 24.68 -15.49 39.26
CA LEU A 15 24.25 -15.58 37.86
C LEU A 15 24.23 -17.05 37.44
N ILE A 16 23.15 -17.43 36.73
CA ILE A 16 22.99 -18.66 35.91
C ILE A 16 22.49 -19.91 36.65
N MET A 17 21.23 -20.27 36.39
CA MET A 17 20.67 -21.62 36.13
C MET A 17 19.12 -21.51 36.14
N THR A 18 18.52 -21.22 34.98
CA THR A 18 17.82 -22.19 34.08
C THR A 18 16.36 -22.47 34.44
N THR A 19 15.46 -21.92 33.62
CA THR A 19 14.46 -22.76 32.95
C THR A 19 14.59 -22.49 31.45
N MET A 20 15.36 -23.34 30.78
CA MET A 20 15.36 -23.45 29.32
C MET A 20 13.95 -23.87 28.92
N LEU A 21 13.19 -22.95 28.34
CA LEU A 21 12.08 -23.32 27.49
C LEU A 21 12.66 -24.04 26.27
N PRO A 22 11.99 -25.09 25.76
CA PRO A 22 12.49 -25.80 24.60
C PRO A 22 12.55 -24.80 23.45
N ALA A 23 13.77 -24.52 22.99
CA ALA A 23 13.99 -24.03 21.66
C ALA A 23 13.36 -25.09 20.74
N ALA A 24 12.14 -24.81 20.28
CA ALA A 24 11.72 -25.36 19.01
C ALA A 24 12.79 -24.89 18.03
N ALA A 25 13.70 -25.79 17.69
CA ALA A 25 14.55 -25.65 16.54
C ALA A 25 13.58 -25.55 15.35
N SER A 26 13.18 -24.33 15.02
CA SER A 26 12.75 -24.01 13.68
C SER A 26 13.89 -24.49 12.81
N ALA A 27 13.59 -25.37 11.86
CA ALA A 27 14.53 -25.69 10.80
C ALA A 27 15.14 -24.37 10.32
N SER A 28 16.45 -24.22 10.47
CA SER A 28 17.18 -23.18 9.79
C SER A 28 17.03 -23.49 8.30
N THR A 29 16.01 -22.91 7.66
CA THR A 29 15.99 -22.81 6.21
C THR A 29 17.27 -22.08 5.82
N ALA A 30 17.95 -22.57 4.80
CA ALA A 30 19.02 -21.81 4.14
C ALA A 30 18.56 -20.34 3.96
N GLY A 31 19.49 -19.41 4.20
CA GLY A 31 19.24 -18.02 4.60
C GLY A 31 18.11 -17.30 3.88
N ALA A 32 17.18 -16.75 4.64
CA ALA A 32 16.16 -15.86 4.12
C ALA A 32 16.83 -14.56 3.62
N TRP A 33 16.63 -14.24 2.34
CA TRP A 33 17.22 -13.08 1.67
C TRP A 33 16.45 -11.80 1.99
N ALA A 34 17.09 -10.65 1.84
CA ALA A 34 16.45 -9.36 2.01
C ALA A 34 15.41 -9.05 0.93
N ILE A 35 15.33 -9.83 -0.15
CA ILE A 35 14.24 -9.79 -1.13
C ILE A 35 13.57 -11.14 -1.16
N GLN A 36 12.24 -11.17 -1.03
CA GLN A 36 11.46 -12.40 -0.91
C GLN A 36 10.17 -12.32 -1.70
N MET A 37 9.82 -13.40 -2.38
CA MET A 37 8.60 -13.48 -3.18
C MET A 37 7.36 -13.48 -2.29
N GLY A 38 6.31 -12.78 -2.72
CA GLY A 38 5.07 -12.64 -1.95
C GLY A 38 5.31 -12.03 -0.57
N VAL A 39 4.48 -12.43 0.41
CA VAL A 39 4.49 -11.92 1.79
C VAL A 39 4.44 -13.01 2.85
N ASP A 40 4.69 -14.27 2.48
CA ASP A 40 4.52 -15.42 3.38
C ASP A 40 5.52 -15.43 4.54
N SER A 41 6.63 -14.72 4.39
CA SER A 41 7.64 -14.54 5.44
C SER A 41 7.31 -13.43 6.43
N LEU A 42 6.34 -12.57 6.14
CA LEU A 42 5.90 -11.55 7.08
C LEU A 42 5.10 -12.20 8.20
N GLY A 43 5.54 -11.96 9.43
CA GLY A 43 4.89 -12.35 10.66
C GLY A 43 4.05 -11.22 11.29
N THR A 44 3.40 -11.55 12.40
CA THR A 44 2.81 -10.51 13.26
C THR A 44 3.92 -9.64 13.83
N GLU A 45 3.64 -8.35 14.03
CA GLU A 45 4.57 -7.30 14.48
C GLU A 45 5.56 -6.77 13.44
N ASP A 46 5.71 -7.43 12.28
CA ASP A 46 6.53 -6.92 11.19
C ASP A 46 6.06 -5.54 10.74
N MET A 47 7.05 -4.72 10.36
CA MET A 47 6.83 -3.35 9.95
C MET A 47 6.92 -3.23 8.44
N VAL A 48 5.96 -2.56 7.82
CA VAL A 48 5.85 -2.42 6.37
C VAL A 48 5.68 -0.94 6.00
N CYS A 49 6.50 -0.46 5.08
CA CYS A 49 6.31 0.81 4.41
C CYS A 49 5.16 0.70 3.42
N TYR A 50 4.11 1.50 3.61
CA TYR A 50 2.94 1.49 2.73
C TYR A 50 2.28 2.88 2.69
N GLY A 51 1.89 3.30 1.50
CA GLY A 51 1.36 4.64 1.24
C GLY A 51 2.38 5.53 0.53
N ASN A 52 1.85 6.48 -0.24
CA ASN A 52 2.64 7.47 -0.96
C ASN A 52 3.34 8.45 0.02
N ASP A 53 2.85 8.57 1.25
CA ASP A 53 3.50 9.27 2.36
C ASP A 53 4.68 8.49 2.97
N GLY A 54 4.85 7.20 2.62
CA GLY A 54 5.96 6.34 3.06
C GLY A 54 5.88 5.94 4.53
N ARG A 55 4.68 5.96 5.10
CA ARG A 55 4.47 5.69 6.51
C ARG A 55 4.64 4.21 6.83
N MET A 56 5.03 3.94 8.08
CA MET A 56 5.14 2.58 8.60
C MET A 56 3.79 2.05 9.08
N TRP A 57 3.54 0.79 8.75
CA TRP A 57 2.40 -0.01 9.18
C TRP A 57 2.92 -1.25 9.91
N ARG A 58 2.17 -1.73 10.90
CA ARG A 58 2.44 -2.99 11.57
C ARG A 58 1.48 -4.05 11.08
N VAL A 59 1.98 -5.25 10.80
CA VAL A 59 1.18 -6.45 10.60
C VAL A 59 0.57 -6.88 11.94
N LEU A 60 -0.75 -6.83 12.05
CA LEU A 60 -1.49 -7.27 13.23
C LEU A 60 -1.95 -8.73 13.14
N SER A 61 -2.16 -9.22 11.92
CA SER A 61 -2.57 -10.60 11.65
C SER A 61 -2.22 -10.98 10.23
N VAL A 62 -1.65 -12.18 10.06
CA VAL A 62 -1.37 -12.77 8.75
C VAL A 62 -2.59 -13.47 8.13
N ASN A 63 -3.74 -13.45 8.81
CA ASN A 63 -4.99 -14.08 8.37
C ASN A 63 -6.18 -13.09 8.31
N GLY A 64 -5.87 -11.82 8.05
CA GLY A 64 -6.81 -10.71 8.08
C GLY A 64 -7.44 -10.44 9.46
N SER A 65 -8.47 -9.58 9.47
CA SER A 65 -9.19 -9.14 10.68
C SER A 65 -10.30 -10.07 11.17
N GLY A 66 -10.46 -11.26 10.60
CA GLY A 66 -11.54 -12.20 10.94
C GLY A 66 -12.91 -11.86 10.30
N GLY A 67 -12.91 -11.17 9.16
CA GLY A 67 -14.12 -10.86 8.37
C GLY A 67 -14.21 -11.62 7.05
N TYR A 68 -15.08 -11.13 6.18
CA TYR A 68 -15.21 -11.52 4.78
C TYR A 68 -14.53 -10.45 3.90
N TYR A 69 -13.79 -10.88 2.87
CA TYR A 69 -12.96 -9.98 2.06
C TYR A 69 -13.25 -10.12 0.57
N MET A 70 -13.24 -8.98 -0.13
CA MET A 70 -13.46 -8.91 -1.57
C MET A 70 -12.45 -7.98 -2.24
N ARG A 71 -11.99 -8.36 -3.43
CA ARG A 71 -11.27 -7.45 -4.34
C ARG A 71 -12.19 -6.39 -4.92
N GLN A 72 -11.60 -5.33 -5.48
CA GLN A 72 -12.35 -4.20 -6.04
C GLN A 72 -13.34 -4.63 -7.14
N TYR A 73 -12.90 -5.45 -8.09
CA TYR A 73 -13.63 -5.88 -9.28
C TYR A 73 -14.30 -7.26 -9.12
N GLY A 74 -14.51 -7.72 -7.88
CA GLY A 74 -15.03 -9.06 -7.59
C GLY A 74 -13.91 -10.07 -7.35
N GLY A 75 -14.28 -11.21 -6.77
CA GLY A 75 -13.33 -12.20 -6.26
C GLY A 75 -13.27 -12.17 -4.74
N GLN A 76 -13.73 -13.26 -4.13
CA GLN A 76 -13.65 -13.48 -2.70
C GLN A 76 -12.23 -13.89 -2.32
N VAL A 77 -11.74 -13.34 -1.22
CA VAL A 77 -10.44 -13.71 -0.64
C VAL A 77 -10.70 -14.39 0.70
N ASN A 78 -10.07 -15.54 0.93
CA ASN A 78 -10.16 -16.25 2.20
C ASN A 78 -9.27 -15.58 3.26
N SER A 79 -9.39 -15.99 4.52
CA SER A 79 -8.60 -15.41 5.60
C SER A 79 -7.10 -15.55 5.39
N SER A 80 -6.60 -16.69 4.90
CA SER A 80 -5.18 -16.91 4.64
C SER A 80 -4.59 -16.01 3.54
N GLY A 81 -5.42 -15.52 2.62
CA GLY A 81 -5.05 -14.59 1.54
C GLY A 81 -5.11 -13.12 1.94
N ALA A 82 -5.54 -12.80 3.17
CA ALA A 82 -5.65 -11.44 3.68
C ALA A 82 -4.63 -11.19 4.80
N MET A 83 -4.09 -9.98 4.87
CA MET A 83 -3.18 -9.56 5.95
C MET A 83 -3.67 -8.25 6.57
N LEU A 84 -3.98 -8.27 7.88
CA LEU A 84 -4.40 -7.07 8.60
C LEU A 84 -3.18 -6.23 8.94
N MET A 85 -3.17 -4.99 8.47
CA MET A 85 -2.15 -4.00 8.82
C MET A 85 -2.79 -2.78 9.49
N MET A 86 -2.07 -2.14 10.41
CA MET A 86 -2.46 -0.89 11.04
C MET A 86 -1.32 0.12 10.99
N SER A 87 -1.63 1.40 10.72
CA SER A 87 -0.62 2.44 10.67
C SER A 87 0.02 2.67 12.04
N LEU A 88 1.30 3.06 12.11
CA LEU A 88 1.91 3.45 13.38
C LEU A 88 1.47 4.85 13.85
N GLY A 89 1.28 5.77 12.92
CA GLY A 89 0.80 7.13 13.18
C GLY A 89 -0.64 7.36 12.75
N GLY A 90 -1.21 8.49 13.15
CA GLY A 90 -2.48 9.00 12.66
C GLY A 90 -2.35 9.51 11.22
N LEU A 91 -3.45 9.49 10.46
CA LEU A 91 -3.52 10.11 9.13
C LEU A 91 -3.85 11.61 9.23
N TYR A 92 -4.86 11.94 10.03
CA TYR A 92 -5.35 13.31 10.26
C TYR A 92 -6.20 13.31 11.52
N LYS A 93 -6.50 14.50 12.06
CA LYS A 93 -7.43 14.66 13.18
C LYS A 93 -8.84 14.95 12.67
N THR A 94 -9.85 14.29 13.23
CA THR A 94 -11.26 14.57 12.91
C THR A 94 -12.16 14.26 14.11
N ARG A 95 -13.44 14.63 13.97
CA ARG A 95 -14.51 14.24 14.91
C ARG A 95 -15.13 12.92 14.47
N PHE A 96 -15.68 12.17 15.42
CA PHE A 96 -16.42 10.97 15.09
C PHE A 96 -17.69 11.31 14.30
N ASN A 97 -18.52 12.20 14.85
CA ASN A 97 -19.69 12.76 14.19
C ASN A 97 -19.96 14.22 14.61
N PHE A 98 -21.01 14.85 14.06
CA PHE A 98 -21.47 16.19 14.44
C PHE A 98 -22.80 16.20 15.21
N ASN A 99 -23.57 15.12 15.15
CA ASN A 99 -24.96 15.01 15.62
C ASN A 99 -25.16 14.18 16.92
N ASN A 100 -24.14 14.07 17.78
CA ASN A 100 -24.09 13.25 18.98
C ASN A 100 -24.38 11.76 18.73
N ASP A 101 -24.14 11.26 17.51
CA ASP A 101 -24.32 9.86 17.17
C ASP A 101 -22.99 9.12 17.19
N SER A 102 -22.98 7.98 17.89
CA SER A 102 -21.83 7.09 18.05
C SER A 102 -21.76 5.97 16.99
N ASP A 103 -22.72 5.90 16.06
CA ASP A 103 -22.72 4.90 15.00
C ASP A 103 -21.58 5.13 13.99
N TYR A 104 -20.72 4.12 13.83
CA TYR A 104 -19.60 4.18 12.89
C TYR A 104 -20.06 4.15 11.42
N GLU A 105 -21.10 3.38 11.10
CA GLU A 105 -21.53 3.15 9.72
C GLU A 105 -21.95 4.46 9.03
N ASN A 106 -22.64 5.32 9.77
CA ASN A 106 -23.09 6.64 9.32
C ASN A 106 -22.24 7.81 9.87
N SER A 107 -21.05 7.51 10.42
CA SER A 107 -20.19 8.54 11.01
C SER A 107 -19.52 9.43 9.96
N TYR A 108 -19.34 10.70 10.31
CA TYR A 108 -18.49 11.63 9.56
C TYR A 108 -17.05 11.10 9.44
N LEU A 109 -16.52 10.47 10.49
CA LEU A 109 -15.19 9.86 10.46
C LEU A 109 -15.07 8.82 9.35
N ARG A 110 -16.00 7.85 9.28
CA ARG A 110 -15.97 6.80 8.25
C ARG A 110 -16.08 7.39 6.85
N GLU A 111 -16.94 8.37 6.65
CA GLU A 111 -17.07 9.05 5.36
C GLU A 111 -15.75 9.71 4.93
N ASN A 112 -15.07 10.41 5.83
CA ASN A 112 -13.76 11.02 5.52
C ASN A 112 -12.68 9.97 5.27
N LEU A 113 -12.70 8.86 6.01
CA LEU A 113 -11.73 7.78 5.83
C LEU A 113 -11.92 7.05 4.49
N THR A 114 -13.17 6.82 4.10
CA THR A 114 -13.50 5.95 2.95
C THR A 114 -13.73 6.70 1.65
N LYS A 115 -14.07 8.00 1.69
CA LYS A 115 -14.51 8.74 0.49
C LYS A 115 -13.89 10.11 0.31
N VAL A 116 -13.69 10.89 1.37
CA VAL A 116 -13.44 12.34 1.23
C VAL A 116 -11.98 12.73 1.48
N THR A 117 -11.31 12.11 2.45
CA THR A 117 -9.95 12.50 2.87
C THR A 117 -8.93 11.43 2.52
N ALA A 118 -8.98 10.24 3.12
CA ALA A 118 -7.86 9.29 2.99
C ALA A 118 -7.81 8.63 1.61
N LEU A 119 -8.89 7.97 1.18
CA LEU A 119 -8.90 7.25 -0.10
C LEU A 119 -9.04 8.17 -1.32
N ALA A 120 -9.53 9.39 -1.15
CA ALA A 120 -9.56 10.37 -2.24
C ALA A 120 -8.21 11.07 -2.45
N ASN A 121 -7.45 11.31 -1.38
CA ASN A 121 -6.17 12.00 -1.49
C ASN A 121 -5.06 11.06 -2.00
N GLN A 122 -4.45 11.42 -3.13
CA GLN A 122 -3.33 10.68 -3.72
C GLN A 122 -2.01 10.84 -2.95
N GLU A 123 -1.95 11.79 -2.02
CA GLU A 123 -0.80 11.95 -1.11
C GLU A 123 -0.69 10.80 -0.11
N PHE A 124 -1.81 10.17 0.25
CA PHE A 124 -1.79 9.01 1.16
C PHE A 124 -1.58 7.70 0.42
N PHE A 125 -2.30 7.47 -0.68
CA PHE A 125 -2.25 6.21 -1.41
C PHE A 125 -2.34 6.41 -2.93
N SER A 126 -1.55 5.64 -3.66
CA SER A 126 -1.65 5.51 -5.12
C SER A 126 -2.87 4.67 -5.55
N ALA A 127 -3.12 4.59 -6.86
CA ALA A 127 -4.18 3.72 -7.39
C ALA A 127 -3.91 2.23 -7.09
N ALA A 128 -2.69 1.75 -7.34
CA ALA A 128 -2.29 0.36 -7.07
C ALA A 128 -2.38 0.01 -5.58
N GLU A 129 -1.97 0.93 -4.70
CA GLU A 129 -2.13 0.74 -3.25
C GLU A 129 -3.60 0.68 -2.82
N LYS A 130 -4.48 1.44 -3.47
CA LYS A 130 -5.92 1.33 -3.19
C LYS A 130 -6.48 0.01 -3.71
N GLU A 131 -6.00 -0.50 -4.84
CA GLU A 131 -6.45 -1.77 -5.40
C GLU A 131 -6.03 -2.98 -4.56
N ALA A 132 -4.82 -2.93 -3.97
CA ALA A 132 -4.32 -3.96 -3.06
C ALA A 132 -5.05 -4.00 -1.70
N MET A 133 -5.83 -2.97 -1.34
CA MET A 133 -6.68 -3.00 -0.15
C MET A 133 -7.99 -3.75 -0.42
N LEU A 134 -8.25 -4.79 0.37
CA LEU A 134 -9.48 -5.57 0.29
C LEU A 134 -10.65 -4.81 0.91
N LYS A 135 -11.80 -4.84 0.21
CA LYS A 135 -13.09 -4.48 0.80
C LYS A 135 -13.38 -5.48 1.92
N THR A 136 -13.54 -4.96 3.13
CA THR A 136 -13.74 -5.77 4.34
C THR A 136 -15.20 -5.69 4.79
N PHE A 137 -15.77 -6.85 5.11
CA PHE A 137 -17.11 -6.99 5.67
C PHE A 137 -17.00 -7.75 6.99
N LYS A 138 -17.32 -7.08 8.09
CA LYS A 138 -17.21 -7.65 9.42
C LYS A 138 -18.29 -7.07 10.31
N SER A 139 -18.97 -7.95 11.05
CA SER A 139 -19.82 -7.57 12.17
C SER A 139 -19.34 -8.35 13.39
N GLU A 140 -19.30 -7.67 14.53
CA GLU A 140 -19.00 -8.29 15.81
C GLU A 140 -20.26 -8.18 16.68
N LYS A 141 -20.51 -9.19 17.51
CA LYS A 141 -21.57 -9.07 18.51
C LYS A 141 -21.16 -7.98 19.51
N PRO A 142 -22.12 -7.23 20.07
CA PRO A 142 -21.80 -6.30 21.15
C PRO A 142 -21.01 -7.03 22.25
N ASN A 143 -19.81 -6.53 22.56
CA ASN A 143 -19.02 -7.06 23.65
C ASN A 143 -19.51 -6.43 24.95
N SER A 144 -19.76 -7.27 25.96
CA SER A 144 -20.33 -6.82 27.23
C SER A 144 -19.29 -6.40 28.27
N ASP A 145 -17.99 -6.67 28.04
CA ASP A 145 -16.96 -6.36 29.03
C ASP A 145 -15.61 -5.96 28.41
N ILE A 146 -15.43 -4.66 28.20
CA ILE A 146 -14.11 -4.02 28.09
C ILE A 146 -13.93 -3.17 29.34
N ASN A 147 -13.23 -3.71 30.34
CA ASN A 147 -13.02 -3.09 31.65
C ASN A 147 -14.34 -2.68 32.36
N GLY A 148 -15.37 -3.52 32.27
CA GLY A 148 -16.69 -3.30 32.87
C GLY A 148 -17.67 -2.50 32.01
N PHE A 149 -17.32 -2.18 30.77
CA PHE A 149 -18.13 -1.37 29.87
C PHE A 149 -18.43 -2.08 28.54
N LYS A 150 -19.59 -1.76 27.96
CA LYS A 150 -20.03 -2.33 26.67
C LYS A 150 -19.27 -1.71 25.51
N ALA A 151 -19.04 -2.49 24.45
CA ALA A 151 -18.60 -2.02 23.15
C ALA A 151 -19.62 -2.46 22.09
N MET A 152 -20.24 -1.48 21.43
CA MET A 152 -21.36 -1.71 20.51
C MET A 152 -21.01 -1.32 19.07
N ASN A 153 -21.72 -1.94 18.12
CA ASN A 153 -21.80 -1.56 16.70
C ASN A 153 -20.47 -1.36 15.92
N PRO A 154 -19.47 -2.25 16.01
CA PRO A 154 -18.20 -2.09 15.29
C PRO A 154 -18.27 -2.60 13.83
N LYS A 155 -19.37 -2.40 13.11
CA LYS A 155 -19.56 -2.99 11.78
C LYS A 155 -18.65 -2.32 10.75
N VAL A 156 -17.98 -3.12 9.93
CA VAL A 156 -17.24 -2.70 8.73
C VAL A 156 -17.96 -3.27 7.53
N TRP A 157 -18.32 -2.46 6.54
CA TRP A 157 -19.19 -2.91 5.44
C TRP A 157 -18.70 -2.42 4.08
N GLY A 158 -17.80 -3.20 3.48
CA GLY A 158 -17.21 -2.94 2.18
C GLY A 158 -16.08 -1.91 2.22
N ASP A 159 -15.57 -1.59 3.40
CA ASP A 159 -14.54 -0.57 3.58
C ASP A 159 -13.16 -1.13 3.24
N LYS A 160 -12.37 -0.35 2.48
CA LYS A 160 -10.95 -0.64 2.23
C LYS A 160 -10.04 -0.16 3.37
N LEU A 161 -10.40 0.95 4.01
CA LEU A 161 -9.78 1.44 5.24
C LEU A 161 -10.83 1.53 6.33
N PHE A 162 -10.47 1.11 7.54
CA PHE A 162 -11.31 1.22 8.73
C PHE A 162 -10.46 1.56 9.94
N ILE A 163 -11.07 1.90 11.07
CA ILE A 163 -10.37 2.01 12.36
C ILE A 163 -10.67 0.77 13.20
N LEU A 164 -9.75 0.35 14.07
CA LEU A 164 -9.95 -0.84 14.91
C LEU A 164 -11.17 -0.71 15.83
N SER A 165 -11.80 -1.82 16.16
CA SER A 165 -12.77 -1.88 17.27
C SER A 165 -12.04 -1.93 18.59
N ALA A 166 -12.77 -1.69 19.67
CA ALA A 166 -12.21 -1.85 21.00
C ALA A 166 -11.80 -3.31 21.29
N GLU A 167 -12.51 -4.29 20.71
CA GLU A 167 -12.16 -5.72 20.81
C GLU A 167 -10.89 -6.05 20.01
N GLU A 168 -10.77 -5.57 18.77
CA GLU A 168 -9.56 -5.75 17.97
C GLU A 168 -8.34 -5.07 18.60
N MET A 169 -8.52 -3.88 19.16
CA MET A 169 -7.46 -3.20 19.90
C MET A 169 -6.99 -4.06 21.09
N GLN A 170 -7.93 -4.64 21.86
CA GLN A 170 -7.58 -5.54 22.97
C GLN A 170 -6.98 -6.86 22.49
N THR A 171 -7.35 -7.35 21.31
CA THR A 171 -6.87 -8.61 20.76
C THR A 171 -5.45 -8.46 20.21
N TYR A 172 -5.23 -7.46 19.35
CA TYR A 172 -4.00 -7.30 18.60
C TYR A 172 -2.96 -6.45 19.32
N LEU A 173 -3.38 -5.53 20.20
CA LEU A 173 -2.49 -4.56 20.86
C LEU A 173 -2.42 -4.74 22.38
N LYS A 174 -2.76 -5.93 22.89
CA LYS A 174 -2.73 -6.21 24.34
C LYS A 174 -1.33 -5.98 24.89
N ASN A 175 -1.21 -5.08 25.86
CA ASN A 175 0.07 -4.66 26.45
C ASN A 175 1.11 -4.12 25.45
N ASP A 176 0.70 -3.84 24.21
CA ASP A 176 1.58 -3.32 23.18
C ASP A 176 1.81 -1.82 23.37
N LYS A 177 3.07 -1.41 23.25
CA LYS A 177 3.48 -0.02 23.39
C LYS A 177 3.01 0.83 22.22
N ILE A 178 2.76 0.25 21.04
CA ILE A 178 2.31 1.04 19.88
C ILE A 178 0.90 1.61 20.07
N LYS A 179 0.15 1.22 21.11
CA LYS A 179 -1.10 1.90 21.49
C LYS A 179 -0.88 3.38 21.75
N MET A 180 0.27 3.74 22.32
CA MET A 180 0.74 5.12 22.35
C MET A 180 1.21 5.48 20.95
N MET A 181 0.32 6.11 20.21
CA MET A 181 0.62 6.60 18.87
C MET A 181 1.41 7.90 18.97
N MET A 182 2.47 8.01 18.18
CA MET A 182 3.22 9.23 17.96
C MET A 182 3.09 9.64 16.50
N THR A 183 2.78 10.90 16.24
CA THR A 183 2.64 11.44 14.89
C THR A 183 3.13 12.87 14.90
N GLU A 184 4.06 13.21 14.01
CA GLU A 184 4.63 14.57 13.90
C GLU A 184 5.21 15.11 15.23
N GLY A 185 5.78 14.22 16.05
CA GLY A 185 6.34 14.58 17.37
C GLY A 185 5.30 14.74 18.49
N GLU A 186 4.01 14.56 18.19
CA GLU A 186 2.92 14.62 19.17
C GLU A 186 2.48 13.21 19.57
N ILE A 187 2.31 12.99 20.87
CA ILE A 187 1.53 11.87 21.40
C ILE A 187 0.07 12.32 21.46
N GLY A 188 -0.85 11.49 20.97
CA GLY A 188 -2.27 11.84 20.99
C GLY A 188 -3.17 10.63 21.09
N GLY A 189 -4.41 10.88 21.52
CA GLY A 189 -5.46 9.88 21.47
C GLY A 189 -5.95 9.63 20.05
N TRP A 190 -6.50 8.44 19.80
CA TRP A 190 -7.02 8.02 18.50
C TRP A 190 -8.32 7.23 18.62
N TRP A 191 -9.16 7.36 17.59
CA TRP A 191 -10.51 6.78 17.58
C TRP A 191 -10.53 5.25 17.46
N LEU A 192 -11.49 4.62 18.12
CA LEU A 192 -11.95 3.25 17.86
C LEU A 192 -13.36 3.30 17.29
N ARG A 193 -13.74 2.34 16.44
CA ARG A 193 -15.08 2.33 15.82
C ARG A 193 -16.20 1.90 16.76
N SER A 194 -15.86 1.24 17.87
CA SER A 194 -16.86 0.79 18.84
C SER A 194 -17.51 1.96 19.57
N ALA A 195 -18.84 1.99 19.62
CA ALA A 195 -19.57 2.86 20.51
C ALA A 195 -19.38 2.41 21.97
N PHE A 196 -19.21 3.37 22.88
CA PHE A 196 -19.19 3.15 24.32
C PHE A 196 -20.61 3.23 24.89
N ASP A 197 -21.35 4.25 24.47
CA ASP A 197 -22.78 4.46 24.71
C ASP A 197 -23.39 5.15 23.48
N GLU A 198 -24.68 5.51 23.53
CA GLU A 198 -25.38 6.15 22.40
C GLU A 198 -24.71 7.44 21.90
N TYR A 199 -23.99 8.16 22.77
CA TYR A 199 -23.45 9.49 22.51
C TYR A 199 -21.92 9.55 22.52
N SER A 200 -21.24 8.43 22.75
CA SER A 200 -19.79 8.37 22.99
C SER A 200 -19.19 7.14 22.33
N ASN A 201 -17.94 7.28 21.88
CA ASN A 201 -17.16 6.21 21.29
C ASN A 201 -15.98 5.85 22.18
N TRP A 202 -15.47 4.64 21.95
CA TRP A 202 -14.17 4.26 22.46
C TRP A 202 -13.07 5.00 21.71
N MET A 203 -12.05 5.40 22.44
CA MET A 203 -10.76 5.84 21.92
C MET A 203 -9.65 5.09 22.65
N VAL A 204 -8.43 5.24 22.16
CA VAL A 204 -7.22 5.04 22.96
C VAL A 204 -6.67 6.41 23.32
N ASP A 205 -6.42 6.64 24.60
CA ASP A 205 -5.86 7.90 25.10
C ASP A 205 -4.35 8.02 24.79
N ASP A 206 -3.78 9.18 25.14
CA ASP A 206 -2.35 9.49 25.00
C ASP A 206 -1.43 8.61 25.85
N HIS A 207 -1.98 7.82 26.78
CA HIS A 207 -1.26 6.83 27.58
C HIS A 207 -1.44 5.40 27.06
N GLY A 208 -2.08 5.21 25.90
CA GLY A 208 -2.31 3.90 25.30
C GLY A 208 -3.38 3.07 26.01
N LYS A 209 -4.29 3.71 26.74
CA LYS A 209 -5.39 3.07 27.47
C LYS A 209 -6.73 3.30 26.76
N PRO A 210 -7.64 2.31 26.76
CA PRO A 210 -9.00 2.52 26.27
C PRO A 210 -9.71 3.55 27.14
N ALA A 211 -10.36 4.54 26.52
CA ALA A 211 -11.10 5.59 27.19
C ALA A 211 -12.39 5.95 26.46
N ARG A 212 -13.36 6.50 27.19
CA ARG A 212 -14.60 7.06 26.64
C ARG A 212 -14.34 8.46 26.09
N TYR A 213 -14.84 8.75 24.89
CA TYR A 213 -14.81 10.09 24.31
C TYR A 213 -16.12 10.44 23.61
N PRO A 214 -16.67 11.67 23.78
CA PRO A 214 -17.93 12.07 23.14
C PRO A 214 -17.90 11.99 21.61
N ALA A 215 -18.98 11.51 21.00
CA ALA A 215 -19.08 11.33 19.55
C ALA A 215 -19.22 12.66 18.79
N SER A 216 -19.95 13.64 19.36
CA SER A 216 -19.97 15.02 18.89
C SER A 216 -20.00 16.05 20.02
N PHE A 217 -19.96 17.34 19.65
CA PHE A 217 -20.06 18.47 20.55
C PHE A 217 -21.38 19.21 20.34
N THR A 218 -22.30 19.11 21.30
CA THR A 218 -23.23 20.22 21.55
C THR A 218 -22.54 21.25 22.44
N THR A 219 -22.82 22.53 22.22
CA THR A 219 -22.14 23.77 22.65
C THR A 219 -21.82 23.98 24.15
N GLN A 220 -21.93 22.97 25.01
CA GLN A 220 -21.76 23.10 26.47
C GLN A 220 -20.45 22.52 27.05
N ILE A 221 -19.56 21.93 26.25
CA ILE A 221 -18.24 21.48 26.74
C ILE A 221 -17.12 22.18 25.96
N VAL A 222 -16.68 23.32 26.48
CA VAL A 222 -15.51 24.07 25.98
C VAL A 222 -14.25 23.24 26.24
N GLY A 223 -13.46 22.94 25.20
CA GLY A 223 -12.05 22.53 25.35
C GLY A 223 -11.63 21.09 24.99
N LYS A 224 -12.37 20.33 24.16
CA LYS A 224 -11.86 19.04 23.64
C LYS A 224 -11.77 19.02 22.11
N ASN A 225 -10.62 18.60 21.59
CA ASN A 225 -10.19 18.78 20.19
C ASN A 225 -10.52 17.56 19.31
N PRO A 226 -10.58 17.71 17.97
CA PRO A 226 -10.46 16.60 17.03
C PRO A 226 -9.26 15.72 17.42
N ILE A 227 -9.45 14.40 17.40
CA ILE A 227 -8.39 13.43 17.72
C ILE A 227 -8.03 12.62 16.48
N TRP A 228 -6.94 11.87 16.56
CA TRP A 228 -6.36 11.21 15.41
C TRP A 228 -7.19 10.05 14.87
N VAL A 229 -7.23 9.93 13.56
CA VAL A 229 -7.69 8.73 12.83
C VAL A 229 -6.49 7.85 12.57
N ARG A 230 -6.50 6.64 13.14
CA ARG A 230 -5.45 5.65 12.94
C ARG A 230 -6.01 4.45 12.18
N PRO A 231 -5.82 4.40 10.85
CA PRO A 231 -6.44 3.37 10.02
C PRO A 231 -5.78 2.00 10.15
N ALA A 232 -6.57 1.00 9.81
CA ALA A 232 -6.20 -0.36 9.50
C ALA A 232 -6.85 -0.79 8.17
N PHE A 233 -6.28 -1.79 7.52
CA PHE A 233 -6.87 -2.45 6.35
C PHE A 233 -6.40 -3.89 6.23
N ASN A 234 -7.12 -4.66 5.41
CA ASN A 234 -6.68 -5.99 4.98
C ASN A 234 -6.01 -5.89 3.60
N LEU A 235 -4.71 -6.18 3.53
CA LEU A 235 -3.94 -6.28 2.29
C LEU A 235 -4.28 -7.60 1.58
N ASP A 236 -4.48 -7.54 0.26
CA ASP A 236 -4.51 -8.72 -0.61
C ASP A 236 -3.10 -9.23 -0.82
N LYS A 237 -2.79 -10.42 -0.30
CA LYS A 237 -1.44 -10.99 -0.42
C LYS A 237 -1.06 -11.25 -1.88
N GLU A 238 -2.03 -11.58 -2.74
CA GLU A 238 -1.78 -11.83 -4.17
C GLU A 238 -1.48 -10.55 -4.96
N ALA A 239 -1.77 -9.37 -4.40
CA ALA A 239 -1.39 -8.10 -5.01
C ALA A 239 0.11 -7.80 -4.85
N VAL A 240 0.82 -8.48 -3.95
CA VAL A 240 2.25 -8.29 -3.70
C VAL A 240 3.05 -9.30 -4.51
N VAL A 241 3.92 -8.82 -5.39
CA VAL A 241 4.82 -9.70 -6.17
C VAL A 241 5.99 -10.15 -5.32
N PHE A 242 6.63 -9.20 -4.63
CA PHE A 242 7.72 -9.47 -3.70
C PHE A 242 7.85 -8.34 -2.68
N ILE A 243 8.54 -8.64 -1.58
CA ILE A 243 8.96 -7.68 -0.56
C ILE A 243 10.48 -7.52 -0.57
N SER A 244 10.93 -6.36 -0.13
CA SER A 244 12.35 -6.09 0.12
C SER A 244 12.56 -5.50 1.51
N GLY A 245 13.70 -5.79 2.13
CA GLY A 245 14.14 -5.09 3.32
C GLY A 245 14.21 -3.59 3.05
N LYS A 246 13.81 -2.79 4.03
CA LYS A 246 13.82 -1.34 3.91
C LYS A 246 15.23 -0.86 3.53
N ASN A 247 15.30 -0.05 2.48
CA ASN A 247 16.55 0.42 1.84
C ASN A 247 17.37 -0.64 1.08
N GLU A 248 16.97 -1.91 1.00
CA GLU A 248 17.74 -2.94 0.28
C GLU A 248 17.91 -2.53 -1.19
N LYS A 249 16.84 -2.08 -1.83
CA LYS A 249 16.83 -1.69 -3.27
C LYS A 249 17.53 -0.35 -3.55
N SER A 250 18.06 0.30 -2.52
CA SER A 250 18.77 1.59 -2.59
C SER A 250 20.27 1.48 -2.39
N ARG A 251 20.78 0.26 -2.17
CA ARG A 251 22.22 0.01 -2.03
C ARG A 251 22.98 0.43 -3.28
N ALA A 252 24.25 0.78 -3.12
CA ALA A 252 25.11 1.19 -4.23
C ALA A 252 25.18 0.10 -5.32
N GLY A 253 25.18 0.51 -6.59
CA GLY A 253 25.23 -0.39 -7.75
C GLY A 253 23.88 -0.94 -8.21
N MET A 254 22.78 -0.71 -7.48
CA MET A 254 21.44 -1.22 -7.84
C MET A 254 20.91 -0.65 -9.17
N ASP A 255 21.46 0.46 -9.66
CA ASP A 255 21.12 1.09 -10.95
C ASP A 255 22.09 0.72 -12.09
N GLU A 256 23.13 -0.08 -11.79
CA GLU A 256 24.23 -0.39 -12.72
C GLU A 256 24.22 -1.86 -13.19
N GLY A 257 23.28 -2.66 -12.68
CA GLY A 257 23.17 -4.08 -12.99
C GLY A 257 22.76 -4.92 -11.79
N LEU A 258 22.91 -6.23 -11.92
CA LEU A 258 22.58 -7.19 -10.87
C LEU A 258 23.59 -7.11 -9.73
N THR A 259 23.10 -6.98 -8.50
CA THR A 259 23.93 -6.95 -7.29
C THR A 259 23.48 -8.01 -6.28
N PRO A 260 24.38 -8.54 -5.43
CA PRO A 260 24.01 -9.52 -4.42
C PRO A 260 23.01 -8.98 -3.40
N VAL A 261 21.92 -9.70 -3.21
CA VAL A 261 20.93 -9.44 -2.17
C VAL A 261 21.51 -9.80 -0.81
N SER A 262 21.30 -8.94 0.18
CA SER A 262 21.78 -9.18 1.54
C SER A 262 20.97 -10.27 2.26
N ALA A 263 21.51 -10.82 3.36
CA ALA A 263 20.71 -11.66 4.25
C ALA A 263 19.66 -10.82 4.98
N ASN A 264 18.52 -11.40 5.34
CA ASN A 264 17.44 -10.68 6.02
C ASN A 264 17.73 -10.31 7.50
N ALA A 265 18.86 -10.76 8.05
CA ALA A 265 19.23 -10.51 9.42
C ALA A 265 19.40 -8.99 9.67
N GLY A 266 18.67 -8.47 10.66
CA GLY A 266 18.73 -7.04 11.03
C GLY A 266 17.79 -6.13 10.23
N ILE A 267 16.94 -6.69 9.35
CA ILE A 267 15.84 -5.94 8.74
C ILE A 267 14.84 -5.52 9.83
N TYR A 268 14.54 -4.23 9.89
CA TYR A 268 13.62 -3.61 10.85
C TYR A 268 12.33 -3.08 10.21
N GLY A 269 12.18 -3.31 8.91
CA GLY A 269 10.98 -2.99 8.15
C GLY A 269 11.11 -3.42 6.70
N TRP A 270 9.97 -3.55 6.03
CA TRP A 270 9.83 -4.08 4.68
C TRP A 270 9.20 -3.04 3.75
N GLU A 271 9.55 -3.10 2.48
CA GLU A 271 8.94 -2.35 1.38
C GLU A 271 8.21 -3.34 0.47
N LEU A 272 7.01 -3.00 0.01
CA LEU A 272 6.25 -3.84 -0.90
C LEU A 272 6.53 -3.47 -2.35
N THR A 273 6.57 -4.47 -3.23
CA THR A 273 6.44 -4.27 -4.68
C THR A 273 5.12 -4.87 -5.14
N LEU A 274 4.16 -3.99 -5.47
CA LEU A 274 2.80 -4.37 -5.87
C LEU A 274 2.72 -4.62 -7.37
N LYS A 275 1.89 -5.59 -7.75
CA LYS A 275 1.47 -5.75 -9.14
C LYS A 275 0.61 -4.56 -9.54
N ASP A 276 0.95 -3.89 -10.63
CA ASP A 276 0.25 -2.71 -11.14
C ASP A 276 0.03 -2.85 -12.66
N ASP A 277 -0.68 -3.89 -13.07
CA ASP A 277 -0.86 -4.27 -14.48
C ASP A 277 -2.19 -3.79 -15.10
N ILE A 278 -3.20 -3.47 -14.28
CA ILE A 278 -4.54 -3.12 -14.78
C ILE A 278 -4.62 -1.69 -15.32
N ASN A 279 -4.21 -0.70 -14.53
CA ASN A 279 -4.53 0.72 -14.78
C ASN A 279 -3.32 1.60 -15.06
N SER A 280 -2.11 1.03 -15.09
CA SER A 280 -0.87 1.81 -15.13
C SER A 280 -0.20 1.88 -16.50
N GLY A 281 -0.56 0.98 -17.42
CA GLY A 281 0.17 0.74 -18.66
C GLY A 281 1.30 -0.30 -18.56
N ARG A 282 1.63 -0.83 -17.36
CA ARG A 282 2.64 -1.92 -17.21
C ARG A 282 2.13 -3.30 -17.58
N GLY A 283 0.81 -3.50 -17.71
CA GLY A 283 0.24 -4.79 -18.08
C GLY A 283 0.57 -5.26 -19.51
N GLY A 284 1.01 -4.36 -20.38
CA GLY A 284 1.48 -4.70 -21.73
C GLY A 284 2.92 -5.24 -21.78
N PHE A 285 3.71 -5.05 -20.71
CA PHE A 285 5.12 -5.41 -20.70
C PHE A 285 5.31 -6.90 -21.00
N ARG A 286 6.21 -7.19 -21.94
CA ARG A 286 6.53 -8.54 -22.38
C ARG A 286 7.98 -8.63 -22.85
N ILE A 287 8.51 -9.84 -22.81
CA ILE A 287 9.87 -10.16 -23.27
C ILE A 287 9.85 -11.19 -24.40
N SER A 288 10.94 -11.25 -25.14
CA SER A 288 11.14 -12.21 -26.22
C SER A 288 11.54 -13.59 -25.67
N ASP A 289 11.00 -14.64 -26.27
CA ASP A 289 11.50 -16.01 -26.07
C ASP A 289 12.85 -16.26 -26.77
N LYS A 290 13.18 -15.43 -27.77
CA LYS A 290 14.51 -15.40 -28.40
C LYS A 290 15.43 -14.58 -27.50
N VAL A 291 16.39 -15.25 -26.88
CA VAL A 291 17.39 -14.68 -25.96
C VAL A 291 18.76 -14.98 -26.54
N VAL A 292 19.62 -13.97 -26.58
CA VAL A 292 21.00 -14.10 -27.05
C VAL A 292 21.89 -14.27 -25.83
N ARG A 293 22.69 -15.34 -25.76
CA ARG A 293 23.67 -15.52 -24.68
C ARG A 293 25.07 -15.16 -25.16
N THR A 294 25.73 -14.28 -24.44
CA THR A 294 27.15 -13.94 -24.64
C THR A 294 27.99 -14.52 -23.49
N GLU A 295 29.32 -14.32 -23.53
CA GLU A 295 30.18 -14.66 -22.39
C GLU A 295 29.89 -13.77 -21.18
N GLU A 296 29.45 -12.53 -21.40
CA GLU A 296 29.19 -11.55 -20.34
C GLU A 296 27.79 -11.67 -19.73
N GLY A 297 26.84 -12.34 -20.39
CA GLY A 297 25.46 -12.42 -19.91
C GLY A 297 24.45 -12.76 -21.00
N VAL A 298 23.31 -12.07 -20.99
CA VAL A 298 22.25 -12.25 -21.99
C VAL A 298 21.68 -10.94 -22.49
N SER A 299 21.20 -10.94 -23.73
CA SER A 299 20.42 -9.84 -24.31
C SER A 299 18.97 -10.29 -24.52
N VAL A 300 18.04 -9.49 -24.02
CA VAL A 300 16.59 -9.78 -24.04
C VAL A 300 15.86 -8.62 -24.70
N ARG A 301 15.06 -8.90 -25.72
CA ARG A 301 14.15 -7.90 -26.29
C ARG A 301 12.91 -7.78 -25.41
N TYR A 302 12.47 -6.54 -25.19
CA TYR A 302 11.23 -6.23 -24.51
C TYR A 302 10.33 -5.33 -25.37
N TRP A 303 9.03 -5.35 -25.06
CA TRP A 303 8.03 -4.48 -25.67
C TRP A 303 7.07 -3.91 -24.63
N ASP A 304 6.45 -2.79 -25.00
CA ASP A 304 5.35 -2.16 -24.28
C ASP A 304 5.66 -1.86 -22.80
N ALA A 305 6.93 -1.56 -22.52
CA ALA A 305 7.33 -1.10 -21.20
C ALA A 305 6.70 0.28 -20.92
N LYS A 306 6.27 0.46 -19.69
CA LYS A 306 5.95 1.79 -19.17
C LYS A 306 7.23 2.57 -18.98
N THR A 307 7.19 3.81 -19.43
CA THR A 307 8.30 4.76 -19.42
C THR A 307 7.94 5.98 -18.58
N GLY A 308 8.95 6.71 -18.12
CA GLY A 308 8.79 7.94 -17.36
C GLY A 308 9.64 7.97 -16.11
N ASN A 309 9.30 8.86 -15.19
CA ASN A 309 10.04 9.03 -13.94
C ASN A 309 9.98 7.73 -13.13
N ASN A 310 11.16 7.31 -12.65
CA ASN A 310 11.34 6.13 -11.83
C ASN A 310 10.97 4.79 -12.50
N GLU A 311 10.78 4.74 -13.82
CA GLU A 311 10.51 3.50 -14.55
C GLU A 311 11.82 2.84 -15.02
N TYR A 312 11.90 1.53 -14.84
CA TYR A 312 13.07 0.73 -15.16
C TYR A 312 12.67 -0.61 -15.79
N ILE A 313 13.59 -1.21 -16.55
CA ILE A 313 13.66 -2.66 -16.65
C ILE A 313 14.54 -3.15 -15.52
N SER A 314 14.02 -4.09 -14.76
CA SER A 314 14.71 -4.71 -13.63
C SER A 314 14.84 -6.21 -13.86
N ALA A 315 15.88 -6.77 -13.24
CA ALA A 315 16.17 -8.18 -13.30
C ALA A 315 16.41 -8.73 -11.89
N MET A 316 16.10 -10.01 -11.71
CA MET A 316 16.51 -10.76 -10.53
C MET A 316 16.91 -12.18 -10.88
N ILE A 317 17.84 -12.74 -10.11
CA ILE A 317 18.23 -14.15 -10.21
C ILE A 317 17.76 -14.87 -8.94
N ARG A 318 17.04 -15.96 -9.15
CA ARG A 318 16.61 -16.87 -8.09
C ARG A 318 17.43 -18.14 -8.12
N ASP A 319 17.82 -18.61 -6.94
CA ASP A 319 18.47 -19.92 -6.79
C ASP A 319 17.46 -21.07 -6.96
N GLU A 320 17.95 -22.31 -6.92
CA GLU A 320 17.15 -23.52 -7.06
C GLU A 320 16.12 -23.72 -5.93
N TYR A 321 16.22 -22.96 -4.85
CA TYR A 321 15.27 -22.92 -3.72
C TYR A 321 14.39 -21.68 -3.76
N ASP A 322 14.28 -21.04 -4.93
CA ASP A 322 13.41 -19.89 -5.18
C ASP A 322 13.82 -18.59 -4.43
N GLY A 323 14.99 -18.58 -3.79
CA GLY A 323 15.54 -17.44 -3.06
C GLY A 323 16.15 -16.39 -3.99
N VAL A 324 15.81 -15.12 -3.80
CA VAL A 324 16.32 -14.02 -4.65
C VAL A 324 17.76 -13.69 -4.24
N ARG A 325 18.74 -14.09 -5.07
CA ARG A 325 20.17 -13.95 -4.80
C ARG A 325 20.76 -12.66 -5.36
N TYR A 326 20.23 -12.22 -6.49
CA TYR A 326 20.67 -11.01 -7.16
C TYR A 326 19.47 -10.20 -7.62
N TYR A 327 19.56 -8.88 -7.51
CA TYR A 327 18.56 -7.95 -8.00
C TYR A 327 19.24 -6.68 -8.50
N GLY A 328 18.64 -6.04 -9.51
CA GLY A 328 19.10 -4.76 -10.01
C GLY A 328 18.19 -4.16 -11.08
N ARG A 329 18.28 -2.85 -11.24
CA ARG A 329 17.67 -2.07 -12.32
C ARG A 329 18.67 -2.02 -13.46
N VAL A 330 18.38 -2.74 -14.53
CA VAL A 330 19.30 -2.98 -15.67
C VAL A 330 19.12 -1.97 -16.79
N LYS A 331 18.00 -1.24 -16.83
CA LYS A 331 17.77 -0.16 -17.80
C LYS A 331 16.85 0.90 -17.24
N ASN A 332 17.24 2.17 -17.34
CA ASN A 332 16.36 3.31 -17.04
C ASN A 332 15.46 3.63 -18.24
N LEU A 333 14.17 3.90 -17.99
CA LEU A 333 13.16 4.15 -19.03
C LEU A 333 12.61 5.58 -19.00
N SER A 334 13.37 6.55 -18.49
CA SER A 334 13.00 7.97 -18.51
C SER A 334 12.99 8.58 -19.92
N SER A 335 13.71 7.98 -20.87
CA SER A 335 13.84 8.45 -22.26
C SER A 335 12.63 8.14 -23.16
N GLY A 336 11.62 7.41 -22.67
CA GLY A 336 10.41 7.09 -23.44
C GLY A 336 10.51 5.87 -24.36
N ILE A 337 11.62 5.13 -24.31
CA ILE A 337 11.83 3.92 -25.14
C ILE A 337 11.03 2.74 -24.56
N LYS A 338 9.87 2.45 -25.16
CA LYS A 338 8.95 1.38 -24.72
C LYS A 338 9.33 -0.02 -25.17
N SER A 339 10.09 -0.15 -26.24
CA SER A 339 10.48 -1.43 -26.83
C SER A 339 11.93 -1.35 -27.31
N ASP A 340 12.77 -2.27 -26.85
CA ASP A 340 14.20 -2.29 -27.16
C ASP A 340 14.82 -3.63 -26.76
N VAL A 341 16.15 -3.72 -26.86
CA VAL A 341 16.95 -4.76 -26.23
C VAL A 341 17.53 -4.24 -24.92
N VAL A 342 17.55 -5.10 -23.90
CA VAL A 342 18.29 -4.88 -22.66
C VAL A 342 19.37 -5.94 -22.52
N GLU A 343 20.58 -5.51 -22.19
CA GLU A 343 21.70 -6.39 -21.86
C GLU A 343 21.74 -6.59 -20.35
N ILE A 344 21.81 -7.85 -19.92
CA ILE A 344 21.85 -8.26 -18.53
C ILE A 344 23.14 -9.01 -18.32
N LYS A 345 24.08 -8.38 -17.60
CA LYS A 345 25.41 -8.94 -17.36
C LYS A 345 25.41 -9.89 -16.16
N PHE A 346 26.06 -11.03 -16.32
CA PHE A 346 26.32 -12.04 -15.31
C PHE A 346 27.81 -12.27 -15.07
N SER A 347 28.72 -11.49 -15.67
CA SER A 347 30.15 -11.82 -15.72
C SER A 347 30.77 -12.21 -14.37
N ASP A 348 30.27 -11.63 -13.26
CA ASP A 348 30.73 -11.92 -11.89
C ASP A 348 29.73 -12.75 -11.06
N ILE A 349 28.71 -13.30 -11.71
CA ILE A 349 27.61 -14.04 -11.10
C ILE A 349 27.67 -15.50 -11.56
N PRO A 350 27.94 -16.45 -10.65
CA PRO A 350 27.90 -17.87 -10.98
C PRO A 350 26.46 -18.29 -11.26
N MET A 351 26.11 -18.46 -12.53
CA MET A 351 24.83 -19.03 -12.95
C MET A 351 24.86 -20.55 -12.80
N GLU A 352 24.61 -21.03 -11.58
CA GLU A 352 24.61 -22.44 -11.23
C GLU A 352 23.41 -23.20 -11.82
N SER A 353 23.46 -24.53 -11.79
CA SER A 353 22.35 -25.36 -12.25
C SER A 353 21.11 -25.11 -11.38
N GLY A 354 19.98 -24.82 -12.03
CA GLY A 354 18.72 -24.52 -11.35
C GLY A 354 18.47 -23.03 -11.08
N TYR A 355 19.46 -22.17 -11.29
CA TYR A 355 19.26 -20.72 -11.18
C TYR A 355 18.41 -20.20 -12.33
N LYS A 356 17.54 -19.23 -12.03
CA LYS A 356 16.59 -18.66 -12.97
C LYS A 356 16.68 -17.14 -13.01
N LEU A 357 16.73 -16.59 -14.22
CA LEU A 357 16.65 -15.15 -14.47
C LEU A 357 15.20 -14.73 -14.65
N TYR A 358 14.82 -13.62 -14.02
CA TYR A 358 13.54 -12.95 -14.21
C TYR A 358 13.73 -11.50 -14.64
N VAL A 359 12.87 -11.03 -15.54
CA VAL A 359 12.87 -9.64 -16.06
C VAL A 359 11.48 -9.04 -15.97
N PHE A 360 11.40 -7.77 -15.59
CA PHE A 360 10.14 -7.05 -15.39
C PHE A 360 10.30 -5.55 -15.56
N ASN A 361 9.20 -4.87 -15.85
CA ASN A 361 9.14 -3.42 -15.81
C ASN A 361 8.71 -2.97 -14.42
N GLU A 362 9.51 -2.09 -13.81
CA GLU A 362 9.40 -1.69 -12.42
C GLU A 362 9.36 -0.16 -12.29
N GLN A 363 8.50 0.33 -11.40
CA GLN A 363 8.59 1.67 -10.87
C GLN A 363 9.19 1.68 -9.46
N TYR A 364 10.40 2.21 -9.34
CA TYR A 364 11.12 2.33 -8.08
C TYR A 364 10.91 3.72 -7.44
N ASN A 365 10.02 3.81 -6.46
CA ASN A 365 9.63 5.09 -5.84
C ASN A 365 10.57 5.60 -4.73
N GLY A 366 11.77 5.03 -4.59
CA GLY A 366 12.72 5.40 -3.54
C GLY A 366 12.44 4.73 -2.18
N ASN A 367 13.32 5.02 -1.22
CA ASN A 367 13.35 4.33 0.07
C ASN A 367 12.10 4.60 0.91
N GLY A 368 11.64 3.56 1.58
CA GLY A 368 10.49 3.58 2.48
C GLY A 368 9.15 3.82 1.76
N LYS A 369 9.08 3.53 0.46
CA LYS A 369 7.87 3.65 -0.36
C LYS A 369 7.48 2.31 -0.96
N THR A 370 6.20 2.15 -1.24
CA THR A 370 5.70 1.07 -2.08
C THR A 370 6.24 1.22 -3.50
N HIS A 371 6.61 0.12 -4.13
CA HIS A 371 7.04 0.02 -5.52
C HIS A 371 5.96 -0.66 -6.37
N TYR A 372 6.07 -0.55 -7.69
CA TYR A 372 5.10 -1.13 -8.60
C TYR A 372 5.80 -1.92 -9.70
N THR A 373 5.16 -2.97 -10.20
CA THR A 373 5.75 -3.79 -11.25
C THR A 373 4.69 -4.38 -12.19
N SER A 374 5.12 -4.70 -13.41
CA SER A 374 4.42 -5.61 -14.30
C SER A 374 4.36 -7.04 -13.73
N GLN A 375 3.82 -7.98 -14.50
CA GLN A 375 4.20 -9.38 -14.27
C GLN A 375 5.71 -9.56 -14.41
N ILE A 376 6.28 -10.51 -13.65
CA ILE A 376 7.66 -10.95 -13.79
C ILE A 376 7.75 -12.11 -14.78
N PHE A 377 8.70 -12.04 -15.71
CA PHE A 377 8.87 -13.05 -16.76
C PHE A 377 10.17 -13.81 -16.55
N GLU A 378 10.08 -15.14 -16.53
CA GLU A 378 11.26 -16.02 -16.53
C GLU A 378 11.93 -15.96 -17.91
N VAL A 379 13.24 -15.72 -17.93
CA VAL A 379 14.06 -15.71 -19.14
C VAL A 379 14.70 -17.10 -19.30
N LYS A 380 14.36 -17.78 -20.40
CA LYS A 380 15.02 -19.04 -20.77
C LYS A 380 16.41 -18.74 -21.33
N ILE A 381 17.44 -19.05 -20.55
CA ILE A 381 18.81 -18.80 -20.95
C ILE A 381 19.30 -19.94 -21.87
N PRO A 382 19.78 -19.65 -23.09
CA PRO A 382 20.35 -20.67 -23.98
C PRO A 382 21.62 -21.30 -23.40
N ASP A 383 21.85 -22.58 -23.71
CA ASP A 383 23.09 -23.28 -23.31
C ASP A 383 24.33 -22.79 -24.07
N LYS A 384 24.14 -22.34 -25.32
CA LYS A 384 25.23 -21.95 -26.21
C LYS A 384 25.46 -20.45 -26.16
N VAL A 385 26.72 -20.07 -26.02
CA VAL A 385 27.19 -18.71 -26.26
C VAL A 385 27.22 -18.46 -27.77
N SER A 386 26.55 -17.40 -28.21
CA SER A 386 26.59 -16.91 -29.60
C SER A 386 27.65 -15.81 -29.74
N ALA A 387 28.31 -15.76 -30.89
CA ALA A 387 29.18 -14.63 -31.23
C ALA A 387 28.35 -13.33 -31.33
N PRO A 388 28.86 -12.18 -30.86
CA PRO A 388 28.08 -10.97 -30.59
C PRO A 388 27.29 -10.41 -31.79
N ASP A 389 27.76 -10.61 -33.02
CA ASP A 389 27.13 -10.04 -34.22
C ASP A 389 26.11 -10.94 -34.93
N VAL A 390 26.11 -12.26 -34.67
CA VAL A 390 25.39 -13.22 -35.54
C VAL A 390 23.88 -13.27 -35.24
N ASP A 391 23.47 -12.95 -34.01
CA ASP A 391 22.08 -13.07 -33.55
C ASP A 391 21.40 -11.70 -33.28
N ALA A 392 22.18 -10.61 -33.29
CA ALA A 392 21.64 -9.25 -33.21
C ALA A 392 20.65 -8.98 -34.37
N GLY A 393 20.94 -9.46 -35.58
CA GLY A 393 20.03 -9.35 -36.72
C GLY A 393 18.68 -10.07 -36.53
N VAL A 394 18.64 -11.13 -35.71
CA VAL A 394 17.41 -11.86 -35.36
C VAL A 394 16.65 -11.12 -34.26
N MET A 395 17.37 -10.50 -33.33
CA MET A 395 16.75 -9.65 -32.32
C MET A 395 16.15 -8.41 -32.96
N TYR A 396 16.86 -7.68 -33.83
CA TYR A 396 16.35 -6.46 -34.49
C TYR A 396 15.44 -6.73 -35.71
N GLY A 397 15.18 -8.00 -36.02
CA GLY A 397 14.20 -8.40 -37.03
C GLY A 397 12.77 -8.05 -36.63
N GLU A 398 11.97 -7.68 -37.63
CA GLU A 398 10.63 -7.12 -37.56
C GLU A 398 9.56 -8.14 -37.11
N ASP A 399 9.70 -8.72 -35.92
CA ASP A 399 8.57 -9.37 -35.25
C ASP A 399 7.75 -8.26 -34.55
N ILE A 400 7.04 -7.47 -35.35
CA ILE A 400 5.97 -6.57 -34.88
C ILE A 400 4.75 -7.45 -34.60
N PRO A 401 4.35 -7.67 -33.34
CA PRO A 401 3.08 -8.34 -33.06
C PRO A 401 1.93 -7.43 -33.53
N PRO A 402 0.83 -7.98 -34.08
CA PRO A 402 -0.26 -7.17 -34.61
C PRO A 402 -0.77 -6.22 -33.54
N GLU A 403 -0.89 -4.93 -33.88
CA GLU A 403 -1.57 -3.94 -33.05
C GLU A 403 -2.94 -4.50 -32.65
N GLY A 404 -3.18 -4.63 -31.36
CA GLY A 404 -4.51 -4.88 -30.84
C GLY A 404 -5.40 -3.73 -31.30
N THR A 405 -6.36 -4.03 -32.18
CA THR A 405 -7.44 -3.13 -32.55
C THR A 405 -8.30 -2.86 -31.33
N SER A 406 -7.89 -1.91 -30.49
CA SER A 406 -8.82 -1.21 -29.61
C SER A 406 -9.67 -0.32 -30.50
N GLY A 407 -10.88 -0.78 -30.84
CA GLY A 407 -11.91 0.03 -31.48
C GLY A 407 -12.27 1.21 -30.57
N SER A 408 -11.62 2.34 -30.80
CA SER A 408 -12.08 3.65 -30.37
C SER A 408 -12.53 4.39 -31.63
N ALA A 409 -13.84 4.37 -31.88
CA ALA A 409 -14.43 5.21 -32.90
C ALA A 409 -14.31 6.68 -32.44
N ALA A 410 -13.31 7.38 -32.98
CA ALA A 410 -13.25 8.83 -32.92
C ALA A 410 -14.31 9.40 -33.88
N ALA A 411 -15.33 10.04 -33.33
CA ALA A 411 -16.20 10.92 -34.07
C ALA A 411 -15.41 12.18 -34.46
N ALA A 412 -15.28 12.41 -35.78
CA ALA A 412 -14.85 13.69 -36.33
C ALA A 412 -16.09 14.40 -36.90
N GLU A 413 -16.33 15.63 -36.43
CA GLU A 413 -17.29 16.57 -37.00
C GLU A 413 -16.85 17.05 -38.40
N GLY A 414 -17.83 17.38 -39.24
CA GLY A 414 -17.64 18.36 -40.32
C GLY A 414 -18.56 18.19 -41.53
N ALA A 415 -19.65 18.98 -41.56
CA ALA A 415 -20.29 19.69 -42.70
C ALA A 415 -20.52 18.96 -44.05
N SER A 416 -21.57 19.19 -44.84
CA SER A 416 -22.80 20.00 -44.82
C SER A 416 -23.66 19.56 -46.02
N ALA A 417 -24.89 20.09 -46.07
CA ALA A 417 -25.72 20.32 -47.26
C ALA A 417 -26.62 19.18 -47.80
N ASP A 418 -27.92 19.39 -47.53
CA ASP A 418 -28.99 19.52 -48.52
C ASP A 418 -29.57 18.25 -49.16
N LEU A 419 -30.82 17.93 -48.81
CA LEU A 419 -31.99 17.98 -49.71
C LEU A 419 -33.25 17.51 -48.94
N SER A 420 -34.26 18.39 -48.88
CA SER A 420 -35.66 18.09 -48.51
C SER A 420 -36.49 17.76 -49.77
N PRO A 421 -37.82 17.52 -49.71
CA PRO A 421 -38.65 16.71 -48.79
C PRO A 421 -39.68 15.83 -49.55
N ALA A 422 -40.41 14.95 -48.86
CA ALA A 422 -41.82 14.62 -49.22
C ALA A 422 -42.55 13.84 -48.12
N GLY A 423 -43.76 14.31 -47.75
CA GLY A 423 -44.88 13.45 -47.37
C GLY A 423 -45.30 13.35 -45.90
N GLN A 424 -46.09 14.33 -45.43
CA GLN A 424 -47.18 14.11 -44.44
C GLN A 424 -48.39 13.45 -45.17
N PRO A 425 -49.48 12.94 -44.52
CA PRO A 425 -50.13 13.45 -43.30
C PRO A 425 -50.54 12.32 -42.29
N ASP A 426 -50.99 12.56 -41.06
CA ASP A 426 -52.35 13.02 -40.75
C ASP A 426 -52.55 13.42 -39.27
N ASN A 427 -53.50 14.34 -39.11
CA ASN A 427 -53.99 15.00 -37.91
C ASN A 427 -54.80 14.09 -36.98
N ILE A 428 -54.75 14.34 -35.65
CA ILE A 428 -55.97 14.46 -34.82
C ILE A 428 -55.77 15.59 -33.78
N LYS A 429 -56.73 16.52 -33.78
CA LYS A 429 -56.98 17.67 -32.88
C LYS A 429 -57.47 17.14 -31.49
N SER A 430 -57.56 17.85 -30.36
CA SER A 430 -58.04 19.21 -30.08
C SER A 430 -58.07 19.40 -28.54
N GLY A 431 -57.71 20.60 -28.07
CA GLY A 431 -58.35 21.38 -26.98
C GLY A 431 -58.21 20.87 -25.53
N GLY A 432 -57.98 21.68 -24.50
CA GLY A 432 -57.87 23.14 -24.37
C GLY A 432 -58.24 23.56 -22.93
N ALA A 433 -57.45 24.49 -22.36
CA ALA A 433 -57.74 25.45 -21.26
C ALA A 433 -58.04 24.88 -19.84
N ALA A 434 -57.22 25.17 -18.81
CA ALA A 434 -57.20 26.36 -17.91
C ALA A 434 -57.60 25.88 -16.48
N ASP A 435 -57.13 26.32 -15.31
CA ASP A 435 -56.22 27.36 -14.80
C ASP A 435 -55.98 27.07 -13.29
N THR A 436 -55.07 27.83 -12.66
CA THR A 436 -54.89 28.16 -11.22
C THR A 436 -53.81 27.44 -10.41
N GLY A 437 -52.86 28.23 -9.88
CA GLY A 437 -52.18 27.94 -8.60
C GLY A 437 -50.67 28.19 -8.52
N ASP A 438 -50.27 29.47 -8.41
CA ASP A 438 -49.17 30.02 -7.59
C ASP A 438 -47.69 29.57 -7.73
N ASN A 439 -46.92 30.40 -8.44
CA ASN A 439 -45.72 31.17 -8.02
C ASN A 439 -44.88 30.71 -6.80
N MET A 440 -43.59 30.36 -7.00
CA MET A 440 -42.40 31.23 -6.77
C MET A 440 -41.04 30.46 -6.78
N ASN A 441 -40.24 30.72 -7.83
CA ASN A 441 -38.77 30.93 -7.97
C ASN A 441 -37.70 30.12 -7.15
N PRO A 442 -36.73 29.45 -7.83
CA PRO A 442 -35.41 29.11 -7.28
C PRO A 442 -34.28 29.91 -7.97
N ALA A 443 -33.65 30.86 -7.25
CA ALA A 443 -32.41 31.52 -7.70
C ALA A 443 -31.55 32.04 -6.52
N ALA A 444 -30.23 32.08 -6.76
CA ALA A 444 -29.09 32.35 -5.86
C ALA A 444 -28.64 31.10 -5.06
N TRP A 445 -27.46 30.53 -5.29
CA TRP A 445 -26.15 31.18 -5.32
C TRP A 445 -25.18 30.54 -6.32
N ALA A 446 -24.56 31.40 -7.14
CA ALA A 446 -23.36 31.13 -7.93
C ALA A 446 -22.31 32.18 -7.59
N GLY A 447 -21.04 31.76 -7.52
CA GLY A 447 -19.87 32.63 -7.70
C GLY A 447 -19.02 32.91 -6.45
N ALA A 448 -17.79 32.37 -6.45
CA ALA A 448 -16.57 33.19 -6.51
C ALA A 448 -15.30 32.30 -6.49
N LEU A 449 -14.82 31.98 -7.69
CA LEU A 449 -13.44 31.58 -7.96
C LEU A 449 -12.64 32.88 -8.17
N VAL A 450 -11.56 33.12 -7.43
CA VAL A 450 -10.59 34.17 -7.76
C VAL A 450 -9.18 33.61 -7.70
N LEU A 451 -8.58 33.53 -8.89
CA LEU A 451 -7.15 33.50 -9.14
C LEU A 451 -6.58 34.92 -8.97
N ALA A 452 -5.45 35.06 -8.28
CA ALA A 452 -4.55 36.19 -8.47
C ALA A 452 -3.10 35.73 -8.27
N ALA A 453 -2.34 35.77 -9.36
CA ALA A 453 -0.89 35.66 -9.38
C ALA A 453 -0.23 37.01 -9.07
N GLY A 454 1.00 36.98 -8.53
CA GLY A 454 2.00 38.00 -8.86
C GLY A 454 2.68 38.74 -7.70
N ALA A 455 3.99 38.46 -7.57
CA ALA A 455 5.09 39.37 -7.25
C ALA A 455 5.37 39.80 -5.79
N GLY A 456 6.49 39.26 -5.27
CA GLY A 456 7.68 40.05 -4.92
C GLY A 456 7.66 40.89 -3.64
N GLY A 457 8.48 40.50 -2.65
CA GLY A 457 8.78 41.37 -1.51
C GLY A 457 9.60 40.71 -0.41
N VAL A 458 10.92 40.81 -0.53
CA VAL A 458 11.91 40.50 0.52
C VAL A 458 11.59 41.27 1.81
N LEU A 459 11.61 40.62 2.97
CA LEU A 459 11.65 41.31 4.26
C LEU A 459 12.66 40.66 5.21
N LEU A 460 13.68 41.47 5.51
CA LEU A 460 14.82 41.20 6.37
C LEU A 460 14.42 40.95 7.83
N TYR A 461 15.09 39.97 8.44
CA TYR A 461 15.03 39.66 9.87
C TYR A 461 15.77 40.74 10.69
N GLY A 462 15.01 41.60 11.38
CA GLY A 462 15.51 42.61 12.31
C GLY A 462 15.62 42.09 13.74
N ARG A 463 16.86 41.77 14.15
CA ARG A 463 17.30 41.41 15.51
C ARG A 463 17.00 42.55 16.51
N ARG A 464 16.21 42.33 17.57
CA ARG A 464 16.15 43.25 18.73
C ARG A 464 16.81 42.64 19.97
N LYS A 465 17.85 43.34 20.43
CA LYS A 465 18.59 43.14 21.68
C LYS A 465 17.69 43.36 22.90
N ARG A 466 17.82 42.48 23.89
CA ARG A 466 17.51 42.75 25.30
C ARG A 466 18.47 43.80 25.87
N ARG A 467 17.95 44.71 26.70
CA ARG A 467 18.74 45.50 27.66
C ARG A 467 17.95 45.58 28.97
N SER A 468 18.75 45.46 30.04
CA SER A 468 18.48 45.45 31.49
C SER A 468 17.47 44.43 31.99
#